data_AF-A0A8S9G7L4-F1
#
_entry.id   AF-A0A8S9G7L4-F1
#
_cell.length_a   1.000
_cell.length_b   1.000
_cell.length_c   1.000
_cell.angle_alpha   90.00
_cell.angle_beta   90.00
_cell.angle_gamma   90.00
#
_symmetry.space_group_name_H-M   'P 1'
#
loop_
_entity.id
_entity.type
_entity.pdbx_description
1 polymer ?
#
loop_
_entity_poly.entity_id
_entity_poly.type
_entity_poly.pdbx_seq_one_letter_code
_entity_poly.pdbx_strand_id
1 'polypeptide(L)'
;MALDGDKKKKCIIAGVVSGLLVIMVVSVAIIASKNSPNENEIRQNTKAVKTVCAPTDYKETCLKSLMDASPKSTEPLALIKLSFNVTIKSIQEGLKKASEDVKHKADKHPEAKDAFELCEKVMNDAIADLKKCGDHKVSVDEIERFMDDLRVWISGSIAFQQTCIDTFEEIKSTLKHDMINIFKRSRQLSSNSLAMVTDLNSNATELTGALENYARKLLSTDQEDGVPTWVGPEARRLMGAPGGPPV
;
A
#
# COMPACT_ATOMS: atom_id res chain seq x y z
N MET A 1 -74.04 2.70 -0.22
CA MET A 1 -73.06 2.38 0.85
C MET A 1 -71.67 2.35 0.22
N ALA A 2 -70.98 3.49 0.15
CA ALA A 2 -69.72 3.65 -0.60
C ALA A 2 -68.64 4.33 0.25
N LEU A 3 -68.43 3.85 1.49
CA LEU A 3 -67.51 4.47 2.45
C LEU A 3 -66.60 3.47 3.19
N ASP A 4 -66.25 2.33 2.59
CA ASP A 4 -65.35 1.34 3.25
C ASP A 4 -64.05 1.03 2.45
N GLY A 5 -64.04 1.26 1.13
CA GLY A 5 -62.91 0.88 0.26
C GLY A 5 -61.67 1.78 0.38
N ASP A 6 -61.84 3.10 0.57
CA ASP A 6 -60.74 4.06 0.52
C ASP A 6 -59.93 4.16 1.81
N LYS A 7 -60.55 3.91 2.97
CA LYS A 7 -59.83 3.90 4.26
C LYS A 7 -58.87 2.71 4.36
N LYS A 8 -59.28 1.54 3.90
CA LYS A 8 -58.44 0.32 3.89
C LYS A 8 -57.20 0.49 3.02
N LYS A 9 -57.33 1.08 1.83
CA LYS A 9 -56.19 1.36 0.93
C LYS A 9 -55.19 2.34 1.54
N LYS A 10 -55.67 3.40 2.21
CA LYS A 10 -54.81 4.40 2.89
C LYS A 10 -54.05 3.80 4.08
N CYS A 11 -54.67 2.91 4.86
CA CYS A 11 -54.00 2.23 5.97
C CYS A 11 -52.92 1.23 5.49
N ILE A 12 -53.18 0.50 4.39
CA ILE A 12 -52.20 -0.42 3.80
C ILE A 12 -50.97 0.35 3.28
N ILE A 13 -51.18 1.47 2.58
CA ILE A 13 -50.10 2.31 2.06
C ILE A 13 -49.27 2.92 3.21
N ALA A 14 -49.92 3.42 4.27
CA ALA A 14 -49.20 3.96 5.44
C ALA A 14 -48.37 2.90 6.18
N GLY A 15 -48.88 1.67 6.30
CA GLY A 15 -48.15 0.54 6.90
C GLY A 15 -46.92 0.12 6.10
N VAL A 16 -47.03 0.06 4.76
CA VAL A 16 -45.92 -0.31 3.87
C VAL A 16 -44.82 0.75 3.87
N VAL A 17 -45.17 2.04 3.87
CA VAL A 17 -44.19 3.14 3.92
C VAL A 17 -43.43 3.14 5.25
N SER A 18 -44.12 2.92 6.38
CA SER A 18 -43.47 2.83 7.69
C SER A 18 -42.53 1.62 7.79
N GLY A 19 -42.95 0.46 7.29
CA GLY A 19 -42.11 -0.74 7.26
C GLY A 19 -40.84 -0.58 6.41
N LEU A 20 -40.95 0.05 5.24
CA LEU A 20 -39.80 0.33 4.36
C LEU A 20 -38.78 1.28 5.01
N LEU A 21 -39.25 2.29 5.75
CA LEU A 21 -38.37 3.22 6.45
C LEU A 21 -37.58 2.52 7.58
N VAL A 22 -38.22 1.64 8.35
CA VAL A 22 -37.52 0.87 9.40
C VAL A 22 -36.47 -0.07 8.79
N ILE A 23 -36.78 -0.74 7.68
CA ILE A 23 -35.82 -1.63 7.00
C ILE A 23 -34.63 -0.83 6.45
N MET A 24 -34.84 0.35 5.88
CA MET A 24 -33.78 1.24 5.43
C MET A 24 -32.87 1.69 6.58
N VAL A 25 -33.45 2.12 7.71
CA VAL A 25 -32.67 2.58 8.87
C VAL A 25 -31.87 1.44 9.49
N VAL A 26 -32.45 0.25 9.61
CA VAL A 26 -31.75 -0.94 10.13
C VAL A 26 -30.64 -1.37 9.17
N SER A 27 -30.87 -1.31 7.86
CA SER A 27 -29.84 -1.62 6.86
C SER A 27 -28.68 -0.62 6.91
N VAL A 28 -28.97 0.68 7.00
CA VAL A 28 -27.96 1.74 7.14
C VAL A 28 -27.19 1.60 8.46
N ALA A 29 -27.87 1.25 9.56
CA ALA A 29 -27.22 1.03 10.86
C ALA A 29 -26.31 -0.21 10.85
N ILE A 30 -26.71 -1.30 10.20
CA ILE A 30 -25.87 -2.51 10.04
C ILE A 30 -24.66 -2.22 9.13
N ILE A 31 -24.85 -1.43 8.07
CA ILE A 31 -23.75 -1.03 7.17
C ILE A 31 -22.78 -0.06 7.87
N ALA A 32 -23.29 0.86 8.69
CA ALA A 32 -22.47 1.79 9.46
C ALA A 32 -21.69 1.09 10.58
N SER A 33 -22.31 0.13 11.29
CA SER A 33 -21.65 -0.63 12.36
C SER A 33 -20.60 -1.63 11.85
N LYS A 34 -20.73 -2.11 10.60
CA LYS A 34 -19.70 -2.94 9.95
C LYS A 34 -18.45 -2.16 9.49
N ASN A 35 -18.52 -0.83 9.44
CA ASN A 35 -17.44 0.02 8.93
C ASN A 35 -16.78 0.89 10.01
N SER A 36 -17.11 0.70 11.29
CA SER A 36 -16.40 1.37 12.37
C SER A 36 -15.05 0.70 12.59
N PRO A 37 -13.92 1.35 12.27
CA PRO A 37 -12.61 0.77 12.54
C PRO A 37 -12.44 0.55 14.05
N ASN A 38 -11.97 -0.63 14.42
CA ASN A 38 -11.79 -1.00 15.82
C ASN A 38 -10.74 -0.06 16.46
N GLU A 39 -11.10 0.69 17.50
CA GLU A 39 -10.23 1.68 18.14
C GLU A 39 -8.89 1.08 18.60
N ASN A 40 -8.91 -0.18 19.04
CA ASN A 40 -7.70 -0.91 19.42
C ASN A 40 -6.78 -1.19 18.23
N GLU A 41 -7.34 -1.52 17.06
CA GLU A 41 -6.60 -1.77 15.82
C GLU A 41 -5.95 -0.48 15.32
N ILE A 42 -6.68 0.64 15.33
CA ILE A 42 -6.15 1.96 14.98
C ILE A 42 -4.97 2.32 15.89
N ARG A 43 -5.09 2.08 17.20
CA ARG A 43 -4.03 2.37 18.16
C ARG A 43 -2.79 1.52 17.90
N GLN A 44 -2.96 0.22 17.60
CA GLN A 44 -1.86 -0.69 17.27
C GLN A 44 -1.17 -0.29 15.96
N ASN A 45 -1.95 -0.05 14.90
CA ASN A 45 -1.44 0.42 13.62
C ASN A 45 -0.67 1.74 13.76
N THR A 46 -1.21 2.69 14.53
CA THR A 46 -0.54 3.97 14.79
C THR A 46 0.80 3.78 15.49
N LYS A 47 0.88 2.87 16.47
CA LYS A 47 2.14 2.57 17.17
C LYS A 47 3.16 1.91 16.24
N ALA A 48 2.73 0.95 15.43
CA ALA A 48 3.58 0.26 14.47
C ALA A 48 4.11 1.24 13.40
N VAL A 49 3.24 2.06 12.82
CA VAL A 49 3.61 3.12 11.87
C VAL A 49 4.58 4.12 12.49
N LYS A 50 4.36 4.56 13.74
CA LYS A 50 5.30 5.43 14.46
C LYS A 50 6.69 4.80 14.60
N THR A 51 6.75 3.49 14.84
CA THR A 51 8.01 2.76 15.01
C THR A 51 8.79 2.75 13.70
N VAL A 52 8.18 2.32 12.60
CA VAL A 52 8.87 2.29 11.30
C VAL A 52 9.19 3.68 10.76
N CYS A 53 8.41 4.71 11.11
CA CYS A 53 8.70 6.10 10.73
C CYS A 53 9.75 6.79 11.62
N ALA A 54 10.16 6.19 12.75
CA ALA A 54 11.13 6.78 13.66
C ALA A 54 12.49 7.11 13.02
N PRO A 55 13.11 6.22 12.21
CA PRO A 55 14.41 6.50 11.58
C PRO A 55 14.35 7.50 10.42
N THR A 56 13.16 7.95 10.00
CA THR A 56 13.03 8.73 8.76
C THR A 56 13.23 10.24 8.96
N ASP A 57 13.72 10.91 7.92
CA ASP A 57 13.91 12.37 7.91
C ASP A 57 12.58 13.13 7.83
N TYR A 58 11.61 12.61 7.08
CA TYR A 58 10.30 13.23 6.88
C TYR A 58 9.20 12.49 7.65
N LYS A 59 9.31 12.48 8.99
CA LYS A 59 8.43 11.73 9.92
C LYS A 59 6.94 11.99 9.68
N GLU A 60 6.54 13.26 9.58
CA GLU A 60 5.13 13.63 9.35
C GLU A 60 4.61 13.11 8.01
N THR A 61 5.41 13.22 6.95
CA THR A 61 5.06 12.65 5.64
C THR A 61 4.95 11.14 5.71
N CYS A 62 5.83 10.45 6.44
CA CYS A 62 5.78 9.01 6.64
C CYS A 62 4.48 8.60 7.36
N LEU A 63 4.25 9.18 8.55
CA LEU A 63 3.10 8.89 9.40
C LEU A 63 1.78 9.10 8.66
N LYS A 64 1.59 10.29 8.10
CA LYS A 64 0.37 10.64 7.39
C LYS A 64 0.12 9.68 6.22
N SER A 65 1.15 9.43 5.42
CA SER A 65 0.96 8.67 4.17
C SER A 65 0.72 7.18 4.42
N LEU A 66 1.33 6.59 5.46
CA LEU A 66 1.05 5.21 5.84
C LEU A 66 -0.32 5.07 6.51
N MET A 67 -0.72 6.01 7.37
CA MET A 67 -2.05 6.00 7.99
C MET A 67 -3.17 6.21 6.97
N ASP A 68 -3.01 7.15 6.03
CA ASP A 68 -3.95 7.38 4.93
C ASP A 68 -4.10 6.14 4.02
N ALA A 69 -3.06 5.31 3.95
CA ALA A 69 -3.08 4.05 3.21
C ALA A 69 -3.79 2.90 3.96
N SER A 70 -4.32 3.15 5.16
CA SER A 70 -5.08 2.19 5.98
C SER A 70 -4.32 0.86 6.17
N PRO A 71 -3.24 0.86 6.97
CA PRO A 71 -2.36 -0.29 7.10
C PRO A 71 -3.14 -1.50 7.66
N LYS A 72 -2.97 -2.66 7.01
CA LYS A 72 -3.65 -3.91 7.38
C LYS A 72 -2.79 -4.84 8.24
N SER A 73 -1.60 -4.39 8.60
CA SER A 73 -0.61 -5.17 9.32
C SER A 73 0.28 -4.24 10.13
N THR A 74 0.66 -4.68 11.31
CA THR A 74 1.63 -4.02 12.18
C THR A 74 3.06 -4.50 11.94
N GLU A 75 3.27 -5.43 11.02
CA GLU A 75 4.58 -6.03 10.73
C GLU A 75 5.49 -5.01 10.02
N PRO A 76 6.74 -4.79 10.49
CA PRO A 76 7.66 -3.82 9.90
C PRO A 76 7.85 -4.00 8.39
N LEU A 77 8.08 -5.24 7.94
CA LEU A 77 8.25 -5.56 6.52
C LEU A 77 6.99 -5.24 5.69
N ALA A 78 5.80 -5.50 6.24
CA ALA A 78 4.55 -5.18 5.57
C ALA A 78 4.33 -3.67 5.45
N LEU A 79 4.71 -2.90 6.47
CA LEU A 79 4.66 -1.45 6.47
C LEU A 79 5.69 -0.83 5.52
N ILE A 80 6.88 -1.42 5.40
CA ILE A 80 7.89 -1.03 4.39
C ILE A 80 7.34 -1.27 2.99
N LYS A 81 6.78 -2.45 2.70
CA LYS A 81 6.13 -2.75 1.41
C LYS A 81 4.98 -1.77 1.12
N LEU A 82 4.19 -1.41 2.14
CA LEU A 82 3.16 -0.39 2.02
C LEU A 82 3.75 0.99 1.66
N SER A 83 4.87 1.37 2.28
CA SER A 83 5.58 2.62 1.98
C SER A 83 6.06 2.69 0.53
N PHE A 84 6.54 1.59 -0.02
CA PHE A 84 6.92 1.49 -1.44
C PHE A 84 5.70 1.71 -2.35
N ASN A 85 4.57 1.06 -2.06
CA ASN A 85 3.34 1.24 -2.83
C ASN A 85 2.80 2.68 -2.76
N VAL A 86 2.87 3.30 -1.59
CA VAL A 86 2.51 4.71 -1.39
C VAL A 86 3.45 5.63 -2.17
N THR A 87 4.74 5.30 -2.22
CA THR A 87 5.75 6.01 -3.03
C THR A 87 5.42 5.92 -4.52
N ILE A 88 5.17 4.71 -5.05
CA ILE A 88 4.77 4.49 -6.45
C ILE A 88 3.55 5.34 -6.79
N LYS A 89 2.51 5.27 -5.96
CA LYS A 89 1.28 6.05 -6.16
C LYS A 89 1.56 7.56 -6.18
N SER A 90 2.41 8.05 -5.27
CA SER A 90 2.78 9.46 -5.24
C SER A 90 3.57 9.91 -6.47
N ILE A 91 4.42 9.03 -7.05
CA ILE A 91 5.12 9.33 -8.31
C ILE A 91 4.12 9.43 -9.46
N GLN A 92 3.16 8.49 -9.54
CA GLN A 92 2.10 8.49 -10.56
C GLN A 92 1.20 9.74 -10.47
N GLU A 93 0.82 10.13 -9.26
CA GLU A 93 0.06 11.36 -9.01
C GLU A 93 0.86 12.60 -9.43
N GLY A 94 2.17 12.62 -9.13
CA GLY A 94 3.07 13.68 -9.57
C GLY A 94 3.18 13.78 -11.10
N LEU A 95 3.30 12.65 -11.80
CA LEU A 95 3.32 12.61 -13.27
C LEU A 95 2.02 13.14 -13.87
N LYS A 96 0.87 12.71 -13.33
CA LYS A 96 -0.44 13.22 -13.77
C LYS A 96 -0.51 14.73 -13.59
N LYS A 97 -0.12 15.23 -12.41
CA LYS A 97 -0.11 16.66 -12.13
C LYS A 97 0.87 17.45 -13.01
N ALA A 98 2.05 16.90 -13.29
CA ALA A 98 3.01 17.50 -14.21
C ALA A 98 2.44 17.59 -15.63
N SER A 99 1.72 16.56 -16.09
CA SER A 99 1.04 16.58 -17.38
C SER A 99 -0.04 17.67 -17.45
N GLU A 100 -0.77 17.91 -16.36
CA GLU A 100 -1.83 18.92 -16.29
C GLU A 100 -1.25 20.35 -16.19
N ASP A 101 -0.30 20.56 -15.28
CA ASP A 101 0.14 21.89 -14.85
C ASP A 101 1.39 22.43 -15.59
N VAL A 102 2.19 21.55 -16.19
CA VAL A 102 3.53 21.88 -16.71
C VAL A 102 3.68 21.59 -18.20
N LYS A 103 3.12 20.49 -18.72
CA LYS A 103 3.32 20.05 -20.12
C LYS A 103 3.06 21.15 -21.15
N HIS A 104 1.93 21.84 -21.03
CA HIS A 104 1.57 22.94 -21.95
C HIS A 104 2.54 24.13 -21.92
N LYS A 105 3.27 24.35 -20.82
CA LYS A 105 4.32 25.38 -20.72
C LYS A 105 5.61 24.88 -21.35
N ALA A 106 5.96 23.61 -21.12
CA ALA A 106 7.12 22.95 -21.69
C ALA A 106 7.04 22.89 -23.23
N ASP A 107 5.86 22.57 -23.78
CA ASP A 107 5.62 22.45 -25.22
C ASP A 107 5.85 23.75 -26.02
N LYS A 108 6.03 24.90 -25.35
CA LYS A 108 6.34 26.19 -25.99
C LYS A 108 7.79 26.30 -26.46
N HIS A 109 8.69 25.47 -25.94
CA HIS A 109 10.11 25.51 -26.24
C HIS A 109 10.65 24.09 -26.45
N PRO A 110 11.38 23.81 -27.55
CA PRO A 110 11.91 22.47 -27.82
C PRO A 110 12.72 21.87 -26.66
N GLU A 111 13.63 22.65 -26.07
CA GLU A 111 14.47 22.21 -24.95
C GLU A 111 13.64 21.83 -23.70
N ALA A 112 12.57 22.57 -23.41
CA ALA A 112 11.70 22.30 -22.27
C ALA A 112 10.79 21.09 -22.51
N LYS A 113 10.35 20.91 -23.76
CA LYS A 113 9.61 19.72 -24.16
C LYS A 113 10.47 18.46 -24.00
N ASP A 114 11.70 18.47 -24.52
CA ASP A 114 12.61 17.33 -24.41
C ASP A 114 12.94 17.02 -22.94
N ALA A 115 13.18 18.03 -22.11
CA ALA A 115 13.39 17.87 -20.68
C ALA A 115 12.19 17.27 -19.95
N PHE A 116 10.97 17.66 -20.35
CA PHE A 116 9.73 17.12 -19.79
C PHE A 116 9.53 15.66 -20.20
N GLU A 117 9.70 15.33 -21.48
CA GLU A 117 9.59 13.95 -21.97
C GLU A 117 10.63 13.03 -21.32
N LEU A 118 11.86 13.51 -21.13
CA LEU A 118 12.89 12.76 -20.42
C LEU A 118 12.54 12.57 -18.93
N CYS A 119 12.02 13.60 -18.26
CA CYS A 119 11.52 13.45 -16.89
C CYS A 119 10.39 12.41 -16.82
N GLU A 120 9.39 12.49 -17.72
CA GLU A 120 8.29 11.50 -17.77
C GLU A 120 8.85 10.08 -17.93
N LYS A 121 9.82 9.90 -18.82
CA LYS A 121 10.46 8.60 -19.05
C LYS A 121 11.14 8.06 -17.79
N VAL A 122 12.06 8.81 -17.18
CA VAL A 122 12.83 8.32 -16.03
C VAL A 122 11.94 8.08 -14.80
N MET A 123 10.86 8.83 -14.64
CA MET A 123 9.88 8.61 -13.57
C MET A 123 9.02 7.35 -13.80
N ASN A 124 8.70 7.03 -15.05
CA ASN A 124 8.08 5.75 -15.39
C ASN A 124 9.04 4.57 -15.19
N ASP A 125 10.32 4.73 -15.54
CA ASP A 125 11.38 3.74 -15.25
C ASP A 125 11.47 3.50 -13.73
N ALA A 126 11.44 4.57 -12.92
CA ALA A 126 11.41 4.48 -11.46
C ALA A 126 10.19 3.70 -10.92
N ILE A 127 9.00 3.94 -11.49
CA ILE A 127 7.79 3.19 -11.11
C ILE A 127 7.94 1.70 -11.48
N ALA A 128 8.44 1.40 -12.68
CA ALA A 128 8.61 0.02 -13.13
C ALA A 128 9.58 -0.75 -12.23
N ASP A 129 10.67 -0.12 -11.84
CA ASP A 129 11.69 -0.70 -10.96
C ASP A 129 11.17 -0.92 -9.53
N LEU A 130 10.45 0.05 -8.96
CA LEU A 130 9.81 -0.13 -7.66
C LEU A 130 8.76 -1.25 -7.65
N LYS A 131 8.00 -1.42 -8.75
CA LYS A 131 6.99 -2.48 -8.88
C LYS A 131 7.61 -3.88 -8.93
N LYS A 132 8.73 -4.06 -9.66
CA LYS A 132 9.45 -5.35 -9.71
C LYS A 132 9.81 -5.85 -8.30
N CYS A 133 10.15 -4.92 -7.40
CA CYS A 133 10.44 -5.27 -6.02
C CYS A 133 9.18 -5.65 -5.22
N GLY A 134 8.06 -4.97 -5.45
CA GLY A 134 6.78 -5.26 -4.77
C GLY A 134 6.19 -6.64 -5.12
N ASP A 135 6.43 -7.12 -6.33
CA ASP A 135 5.86 -8.38 -6.84
C ASP A 135 6.66 -9.63 -6.46
N HIS A 136 7.85 -9.47 -5.86
CA HIS A 136 8.68 -10.61 -5.47
C HIS A 136 8.06 -11.35 -4.27
N LYS A 137 7.71 -12.62 -4.48
CA LYS A 137 7.39 -13.54 -3.39
C LYS A 137 8.70 -13.95 -2.74
N VAL A 138 8.88 -13.55 -1.50
CA VAL A 138 10.13 -13.75 -0.76
C VAL A 138 10.04 -15.10 -0.06
N SER A 139 11.08 -15.91 -0.04
CA SER A 139 11.19 -17.02 0.89
C SER A 139 11.93 -16.54 2.16
N VAL A 140 11.83 -17.29 3.26
CA VAL A 140 12.50 -16.89 4.53
C VAL A 140 14.01 -16.80 4.32
N ASP A 141 14.58 -17.71 3.54
CA ASP A 141 15.99 -17.78 3.15
C ASP A 141 16.44 -16.65 2.22
N GLU A 142 15.51 -15.93 1.60
CA GLU A 142 15.80 -14.82 0.68
C GLU A 142 15.51 -13.43 1.27
N ILE A 143 15.06 -13.32 2.53
CA ILE A 143 14.64 -12.01 3.07
C ILE A 143 15.78 -10.99 3.06
N GLU A 144 17.01 -11.40 3.39
CA GLU A 144 18.15 -10.49 3.48
C GLU A 144 18.46 -9.93 2.09
N ARG A 145 18.50 -10.80 1.09
CA ARG A 145 18.64 -10.41 -0.33
C ARG A 145 17.49 -9.52 -0.78
N PHE A 146 16.27 -9.83 -0.36
CA PHE A 146 15.10 -9.02 -0.67
C PHE A 146 15.18 -7.61 -0.05
N MET A 147 15.72 -7.49 1.16
CA MET A 147 15.96 -6.19 1.81
C MET A 147 17.04 -5.39 1.08
N ASP A 148 18.11 -6.04 0.63
CA ASP A 148 19.13 -5.40 -0.21
C ASP A 148 18.56 -4.97 -1.56
N ASP A 149 17.74 -5.79 -2.20
CA ASP A 149 17.03 -5.45 -3.43
C ASP A 149 16.14 -4.22 -3.20
N LEU A 150 15.29 -4.22 -2.16
CA LEU A 150 14.46 -3.06 -1.79
C LEU A 150 15.29 -1.78 -1.68
N ARG A 151 16.45 -1.86 -1.01
CA ARG A 151 17.38 -0.74 -0.84
C ARG A 151 17.96 -0.26 -2.17
N VAL A 152 18.34 -1.18 -3.06
CA VAL A 152 18.87 -0.84 -4.39
C VAL A 152 17.79 -0.18 -5.25
N TRP A 153 16.61 -0.78 -5.35
CA TRP A 153 15.51 -0.27 -6.18
C TRP A 153 15.02 1.10 -5.71
N ILE A 154 14.90 1.33 -4.40
CA ILE A 154 14.50 2.64 -3.88
C ILE A 154 15.59 3.71 -4.08
N SER A 155 16.87 3.32 -3.95
CA SER A 155 17.99 4.23 -4.24
C SER A 155 18.02 4.63 -5.73
N GLY A 156 17.76 3.67 -6.62
CA GLY A 156 17.59 3.93 -8.05
C GLY A 156 16.41 4.86 -8.35
N SER A 157 15.27 4.67 -7.68
CA SER A 157 14.11 5.55 -7.80
C SER A 157 14.40 6.99 -7.35
N ILE A 158 15.19 7.17 -6.29
CA ILE A 158 15.65 8.49 -5.85
C ILE A 158 16.54 9.13 -6.92
N ALA A 159 17.46 8.36 -7.50
CA ALA A 159 18.32 8.84 -8.58
C ALA A 159 17.50 9.28 -9.80
N PHE A 160 16.51 8.49 -10.24
CA PHE A 160 15.62 8.88 -11.34
C PHE A 160 14.81 10.13 -11.06
N GLN A 161 14.29 10.28 -9.83
CA GLN A 161 13.63 11.51 -9.40
C GLN A 161 14.55 12.72 -9.46
N GLN A 162 15.82 12.55 -9.08
CA GLN A 162 16.81 13.61 -9.19
C GLN A 162 17.10 13.95 -10.66
N THR A 163 17.35 12.94 -11.50
CA THR A 163 17.54 13.11 -12.95
C THR A 163 16.39 13.88 -13.59
N CYS A 164 15.13 13.56 -13.26
CA CYS A 164 13.97 14.30 -13.76
C CYS A 164 14.04 15.80 -13.42
N ILE A 165 14.51 16.17 -12.23
CA ILE A 165 14.65 17.59 -11.86
C ILE A 165 15.83 18.23 -12.60
N ASP A 166 16.92 17.50 -12.73
CA ASP A 166 18.16 17.98 -13.35
C ASP A 166 18.00 18.22 -14.86
N THR A 167 17.04 17.57 -15.53
CA THR A 167 16.74 17.87 -16.96
C THR A 167 16.32 19.31 -17.21
N PHE A 168 15.83 20.02 -16.17
CA PHE A 168 15.39 21.41 -16.26
C PHE A 168 16.44 22.42 -15.75
N GLU A 169 17.65 21.99 -15.37
CA GLU A 169 18.67 22.85 -14.74
C GLU A 169 19.05 24.06 -15.60
N GLU A 170 19.33 23.83 -16.89
CA GLU A 170 19.79 24.86 -17.82
C GLU A 170 18.66 25.67 -18.47
N ILE A 171 17.41 25.29 -18.20
CA ILE A 171 16.23 25.91 -18.81
C ILE A 171 15.84 27.14 -18.01
N LYS A 172 16.04 28.33 -18.60
CA LYS A 172 15.69 29.63 -18.02
C LYS A 172 14.17 29.82 -17.89
N SER A 173 13.55 29.14 -16.93
CA SER A 173 12.11 29.11 -16.71
C SER A 173 11.78 28.73 -15.25
N THR A 174 10.51 28.83 -14.88
CA THR A 174 10.02 28.34 -13.57
C THR A 174 9.73 26.83 -13.57
N LEU A 175 9.92 26.13 -14.70
CA LEU A 175 9.51 24.73 -14.86
C LEU A 175 10.23 23.81 -13.86
N LYS A 176 11.52 24.03 -13.64
CA LYS A 176 12.28 23.29 -12.61
C LYS A 176 11.63 23.39 -11.24
N HIS A 177 11.23 24.61 -10.84
CA HIS A 177 10.60 24.85 -9.55
C HIS A 177 9.22 24.20 -9.46
N ASP A 178 8.42 24.29 -10.53
CA ASP A 178 7.12 23.61 -10.64
C ASP A 178 7.30 22.09 -10.45
N MET A 179 8.28 21.48 -11.13
CA MET A 179 8.57 20.04 -11.04
C MET A 179 9.08 19.63 -9.64
N ILE A 180 9.96 20.42 -9.02
CA ILE A 180 10.41 20.19 -7.63
C ILE A 180 9.22 20.17 -6.66
N ASN A 181 8.29 21.11 -6.82
CA ASN A 181 7.12 21.20 -5.95
C ASN A 181 6.14 20.05 -6.17
N ILE A 182 5.90 19.68 -7.44
CA ILE A 182 5.03 18.56 -7.80
C ILE A 182 5.56 17.24 -7.23
N PHE A 183 6.85 16.97 -7.37
CA PHE A 183 7.48 15.73 -6.89
C PHE A 183 8.02 15.79 -5.46
N LYS A 184 7.81 16.90 -4.73
CA LYS A 184 8.27 17.04 -3.34
C LYS A 184 7.81 15.88 -2.46
N ARG A 185 6.54 15.51 -2.56
CA ARG A 185 5.96 14.43 -1.77
C ARG A 185 6.56 13.07 -2.11
N SER A 186 6.73 12.74 -3.40
CA SER A 186 7.32 11.46 -3.81
C SER A 186 8.78 11.35 -3.38
N ARG A 187 9.54 12.44 -3.45
CA ARG A 187 10.95 12.48 -3.01
C ARG A 187 11.07 12.23 -1.52
N GLN A 188 10.20 12.87 -0.72
CA GLN A 188 10.14 12.63 0.72
C GLN A 188 9.76 11.17 1.05
N LEU A 189 8.77 10.61 0.35
CA LEU A 189 8.37 9.21 0.54
C LEU A 189 9.44 8.21 0.13
N SER A 190 10.22 8.52 -0.91
CA SER A 190 11.32 7.68 -1.35
C SER A 190 12.46 7.68 -0.34
N SER A 191 12.83 8.86 0.17
CA SER A 191 13.81 9.02 1.26
C SER A 191 13.35 8.27 2.53
N ASN A 192 12.08 8.43 2.93
CA ASN A 192 11.53 7.70 4.07
C ASN A 192 11.58 6.18 3.85
N SER A 193 11.17 5.69 2.69
CA SER A 193 11.20 4.26 2.36
C SER A 193 12.62 3.68 2.40
N LEU A 194 13.62 4.43 1.92
CA LEU A 194 15.03 4.07 2.01
C LEU A 194 15.51 4.02 3.47
N ALA A 195 15.13 4.98 4.30
CA ALA A 195 15.49 4.99 5.72
C ALA A 195 14.88 3.78 6.46
N MET A 196 13.61 3.48 6.21
CA MET A 196 12.93 2.33 6.83
C MET A 196 13.60 0.99 6.48
N VAL A 197 13.90 0.76 5.20
CA VAL A 197 14.56 -0.50 4.77
C VAL A 197 15.97 -0.60 5.31
N THR A 198 16.70 0.52 5.36
CA THR A 198 18.08 0.55 5.87
C THR A 198 18.11 0.26 7.37
N ASP A 199 17.21 0.87 8.14
CA ASP A 199 17.10 0.65 9.58
C ASP A 199 16.76 -0.81 9.90
N LEU A 200 15.72 -1.36 9.26
CA LEU A 200 15.33 -2.76 9.46
C LEU A 200 16.46 -3.73 9.08
N ASN A 201 17.21 -3.46 8.01
CA ASN A 201 18.34 -4.30 7.60
C ASN A 201 19.52 -4.21 8.59
N SER A 202 19.71 -3.06 9.24
CA SER A 202 20.76 -2.86 10.24
C SER A 202 20.42 -3.41 11.63
N ASN A 203 19.13 -3.53 11.95
CA ASN A 203 18.63 -4.03 13.23
C ASN A 203 18.40 -5.54 13.19
N ALA A 204 19.45 -6.34 13.41
CA ALA A 204 19.41 -7.81 13.36
C ALA A 204 18.26 -8.44 14.16
N THR A 205 17.92 -7.90 15.34
CA THR A 205 16.80 -8.38 16.16
C THR A 205 15.45 -8.16 15.48
N GLU A 206 15.22 -6.98 14.89
CA GLU A 206 13.97 -6.68 14.18
C GLU A 206 13.86 -7.49 12.88
N LEU A 207 14.99 -7.66 12.17
CA LEU A 207 15.06 -8.49 10.99
C LEU A 207 14.76 -9.96 11.31
N THR A 208 15.32 -10.49 12.40
CA THR A 208 15.03 -11.86 12.88
C THR A 208 13.55 -12.00 13.27
N GLY A 209 12.98 -11.01 13.95
CA GLY A 209 11.55 -11.00 14.27
C GLY A 209 10.66 -10.99 13.02
N ALA A 210 11.02 -10.18 12.02
CA ALA A 210 10.31 -10.12 10.74
C ALA A 210 10.42 -11.46 9.97
N LEU A 211 11.59 -12.10 9.99
CA LEU A 211 11.83 -13.43 9.44
C LEU A 211 10.94 -14.49 10.06
N GLU A 212 10.91 -14.55 11.39
CA GLU A 212 10.07 -15.51 12.11
C GLU A 212 8.58 -15.30 11.84
N ASN A 213 8.12 -14.05 11.87
CA ASN A 213 6.73 -13.71 11.56
C ASN A 213 6.37 -14.09 10.12
N TYR A 214 7.28 -13.85 9.19
CA TYR A 214 7.11 -14.22 7.80
C TYR A 214 7.06 -15.75 7.62
N ALA A 215 7.96 -16.49 8.26
CA ALA A 215 7.97 -17.95 8.26
C ALA A 215 6.68 -18.53 8.85
N ARG A 216 6.24 -18.01 10.01
CA ARG A 216 4.96 -18.39 10.64
C ARG A 216 3.80 -18.17 9.66
N LYS A 217 3.75 -17.01 9.00
CA LYS A 217 2.67 -16.68 8.05
C LYS A 217 2.66 -17.57 6.81
N LEU A 218 3.81 -17.98 6.29
CA LEU A 218 3.89 -18.96 5.21
C LEU A 218 3.35 -20.34 5.64
N LEU A 219 3.65 -20.74 6.87
CA LEU A 219 3.17 -22.00 7.45
C LEU A 219 1.67 -21.97 7.78
N SER A 220 1.09 -20.80 8.06
CA SER A 220 -0.34 -20.62 8.35
C SER A 220 -1.25 -20.55 7.12
N THR A 221 -0.84 -21.10 5.97
CA THR A 221 -1.74 -21.18 4.81
C THR A 221 -2.89 -22.13 5.16
N ASP A 222 -4.05 -21.57 5.47
CA ASP A 222 -5.29 -22.27 5.83
C ASP A 222 -5.68 -23.29 4.76
N GLN A 223 -5.43 -24.56 5.05
CA GLN A 223 -6.01 -25.72 4.39
C GLN A 223 -6.51 -26.63 5.52
N GLU A 224 -7.81 -27.00 5.50
CA GLU A 224 -8.55 -27.70 6.58
C GLU A 224 -7.87 -28.99 7.09
N ASP A 225 -6.92 -29.52 6.32
CA ASP A 225 -6.16 -30.74 6.54
C ASP A 225 -4.78 -30.52 7.18
N GLY A 226 -4.37 -29.27 7.47
CA GLY A 226 -3.12 -28.96 8.21
C GLY A 226 -1.82 -29.36 7.50
N VAL A 227 -1.89 -29.71 6.21
CA VAL A 227 -0.76 -30.21 5.43
C VAL A 227 -0.45 -29.28 4.25
N PRO A 228 0.80 -28.81 4.09
CA PRO A 228 1.17 -27.90 3.00
C PRO A 228 0.95 -28.46 1.58
N THR A 229 0.71 -27.57 0.61
CA THR A 229 0.43 -27.92 -0.79
C THR A 229 1.57 -28.61 -1.53
N TRP A 230 2.83 -28.39 -1.13
CA TRP A 230 4.00 -29.08 -1.67
C TRP A 230 4.10 -30.54 -1.20
N VAL A 231 3.35 -30.93 -0.17
CA VAL A 231 3.27 -32.33 0.27
C VAL A 231 2.36 -33.08 -0.70
N GLY A 232 2.97 -34.00 -1.46
CA GLY A 232 2.26 -34.83 -2.43
C GLY A 232 1.19 -35.73 -1.79
N PRO A 233 0.17 -36.17 -2.54
CA PRO A 233 -0.97 -36.94 -2.02
C PRO A 233 -0.58 -38.23 -1.27
N GLU A 234 0.52 -38.87 -1.68
CA GLU A 234 1.04 -40.09 -1.08
C GLU A 234 1.64 -39.84 0.32
N ALA A 235 2.43 -38.77 0.47
CA ALA A 235 2.94 -38.34 1.77
C ALA A 235 1.81 -37.91 2.71
N ARG A 236 0.73 -37.31 2.19
CA ARG A 236 -0.49 -37.01 2.97
C ARG A 236 -1.15 -38.27 3.53
N ARG A 237 -1.22 -39.34 2.72
CA ARG A 237 -1.78 -40.64 3.15
C ARG A 237 -0.93 -41.30 4.23
N LEU A 238 0.39 -41.17 4.16
CA LEU A 238 1.30 -41.75 5.17
C LEU A 238 1.22 -41.01 6.52
N MET A 239 0.97 -39.70 6.51
CA MET A 239 0.83 -38.91 7.76
C MET A 239 -0.54 -39.03 8.43
N GLY A 240 -1.59 -39.41 7.68
CA GLY A 240 -2.94 -39.62 8.20
C GLY A 240 -3.22 -41.04 8.69
N ALA A 241 -2.27 -41.97 8.58
CA ALA A 241 -2.45 -43.34 9.02
C ALA A 241 -2.33 -43.40 10.56
N PRO A 242 -3.36 -43.87 11.30
CA PRO A 242 -3.20 -44.15 12.73
C PRO A 242 -2.09 -45.20 12.90
N GLY A 243 -1.10 -44.86 13.73
CA GLY A 243 0.04 -45.73 14.01
C GLY A 243 -0.44 -47.15 14.35
N GLY A 244 0.08 -48.14 13.61
CA GLY A 244 -0.16 -49.54 13.90
C GLY A 244 0.23 -49.90 15.33
N PRO A 245 -0.41 -50.92 15.93
CA PRO A 245 -0.20 -51.24 17.33
C PRO A 245 1.26 -51.64 17.59
N PRO A 246 1.80 -51.35 18.79
CA PRO A 246 3.16 -51.70 19.15
C PRO A 246 3.33 -53.23 19.15
N VAL A 247 4.47 -53.67 18.61
CA VAL A 247 4.94 -55.06 18.61
C VAL A 247 5.44 -55.45 20.00
#